data_AF-A0A1K1M2Y2-F1
#
_entry.id   AF-A0A1K1M2Y2-F1
#
_cell.length_a   1.000
_cell.length_b   1.000
_cell.length_c   1.000
_cell.angle_alpha   90.00
_cell.angle_beta   90.00
_cell.angle_gamma   90.00
#
_symmetry.space_group_name_H-M   'P 1'
#
loop_
_entity.id
_entity.type
_entity.pdbx_description
1 polymer ?
#
loop_
_entity_poly.entity_id
_entity_poly.type
_entity_poly.pdbx_seq_one_letter_code
_entity_poly.pdbx_strand_id
1 'polypeptide(L)'
;MHDEKQHKINVLILTMEKKKTVKPISPDFDFSKVPSWYILCTNKDCPLKDNCLRFKAGSHAPDNLEYANCIMPKTLKDGKCRWFDKITIAVWAAGFTHLYDRVMKDDYTEMRKAITSYLHGTKMYYEYKRGERVLSEKDQQWIRDFVKSYGYDWEVEFDSYFEDYVYQFKPETESGKRSE
;
A
#
# COMPACT_ATOMS: atom_id res chain seq x y z
N MET A 1 -36.84 23.77 18.40
CA MET A 1 -35.57 23.46 19.11
C MET A 1 -35.25 21.97 19.19
N HIS A 2 -36.22 21.05 19.32
CA HIS A 2 -35.96 19.60 19.29
C HIS A 2 -35.59 19.09 17.87
N ASP A 3 -36.16 19.71 16.83
CA ASP A 3 -35.98 19.28 15.42
C ASP A 3 -34.58 19.57 14.86
N GLU A 4 -33.96 20.71 15.22
CA GLU A 4 -32.61 21.06 14.77
C GLU A 4 -31.52 20.20 15.42
N LYS A 5 -31.78 19.71 16.64
CA LYS A 5 -30.89 18.80 17.37
C LYS A 5 -31.00 17.38 16.80
N GLN A 6 -32.21 16.94 16.46
CA GLN A 6 -32.45 15.66 15.79
C GLN A 6 -31.92 15.68 14.34
N HIS A 7 -32.02 16.81 13.63
CA HIS A 7 -31.45 17.00 12.31
C HIS A 7 -29.92 17.00 12.34
N LYS A 8 -29.28 17.67 13.31
CA LYS A 8 -27.82 17.60 13.49
C LYS A 8 -27.35 16.19 13.87
N ILE A 9 -28.10 15.45 14.68
CA ILE A 9 -27.81 14.04 14.99
C ILE A 9 -27.99 13.16 13.75
N ASN A 10 -29.05 13.34 12.96
CA ASN A 10 -29.28 12.57 11.73
C ASN A 10 -28.23 12.90 10.66
N VAL A 11 -27.78 14.16 10.55
CA VAL A 11 -26.66 14.55 9.67
C VAL A 11 -25.35 13.95 10.17
N LEU A 12 -25.11 13.92 11.49
CA LEU A 12 -23.93 13.30 12.07
C LEU A 12 -23.91 11.78 11.83
N ILE A 13 -25.05 11.10 12.01
CA ILE A 13 -25.22 9.66 11.74
C ILE A 13 -25.06 9.35 10.24
N LEU A 14 -25.60 10.20 9.35
CA LEU A 14 -25.42 10.07 7.90
C LEU A 14 -23.97 10.35 7.45
N THR A 15 -23.21 11.18 8.17
CA THR A 15 -21.77 11.39 7.93
C THR A 15 -20.87 10.32 8.57
N MET A 16 -21.34 9.59 9.59
CA MET A 16 -20.51 8.63 10.36
C MET A 16 -20.55 7.17 9.83
N GLU A 17 -21.30 6.84 8.77
CA GLU A 17 -21.44 5.45 8.30
C GLU A 17 -21.30 5.23 6.79
N LYS A 18 -20.57 6.08 6.06
CA LYS A 18 -19.86 5.60 4.87
C LYS A 18 -18.42 5.25 5.25
N LYS A 19 -18.24 4.36 6.23
CA LYS A 19 -17.01 3.56 6.26
C LYS A 19 -16.97 2.83 4.92
N LYS A 20 -16.20 3.35 3.96
CA LYS A 20 -15.89 2.59 2.76
C LYS A 20 -15.31 1.28 3.25
N THR A 21 -16.08 0.22 3.06
CA THR A 21 -15.74 -1.12 3.54
C THR A 21 -14.37 -1.47 2.96
N VAL A 22 -13.40 -1.75 3.84
CA VAL A 22 -12.11 -2.28 3.40
C VAL A 22 -12.40 -3.60 2.73
N LYS A 23 -12.08 -3.71 1.44
CA LYS A 23 -12.23 -4.98 0.72
C LYS A 23 -11.20 -5.96 1.27
N PRO A 24 -11.58 -7.12 1.80
CA PRO A 24 -10.62 -8.08 2.34
C PRO A 24 -9.76 -8.65 1.22
N ILE A 25 -8.59 -9.17 1.58
CA ILE A 25 -7.71 -9.82 0.62
C ILE A 25 -8.41 -11.06 0.03
N SER A 26 -8.19 -11.30 -1.25
CA SER A 26 -8.71 -12.50 -1.92
C SER A 26 -8.17 -13.77 -1.27
N PRO A 27 -8.98 -14.84 -1.12
CA PRO A 27 -8.48 -16.14 -0.69
C PRO A 27 -7.49 -16.71 -1.73
N ASP A 28 -7.72 -16.42 -3.00
CA ASP A 28 -6.84 -16.81 -4.10
C ASP A 28 -5.67 -15.82 -4.24
N PHE A 29 -4.45 -16.34 -4.30
CA PHE A 29 -3.25 -15.52 -4.47
C PHE A 29 -3.12 -15.06 -5.93
N ASP A 30 -3.25 -13.75 -6.14
CA ASP A 30 -3.08 -13.13 -7.45
C ASP A 30 -1.61 -12.82 -7.72
N PHE A 31 -0.95 -13.68 -8.51
CA PHE A 31 0.46 -13.50 -8.87
C PHE A 31 0.71 -12.24 -9.72
N SER A 32 -0.30 -11.72 -10.44
CA SER A 32 -0.13 -10.52 -11.27
C SER A 32 0.20 -9.26 -10.46
N LYS A 33 -0.07 -9.29 -9.15
CA LYS A 33 0.27 -8.23 -8.19
C LYS A 33 1.66 -8.35 -7.58
N VAL A 34 2.36 -9.46 -7.82
CA VAL A 34 3.73 -9.65 -7.33
C VAL A 34 4.64 -8.65 -8.07
N PRO A 35 5.36 -7.77 -7.36
CA PRO A 35 6.25 -6.83 -8.01
C PRO A 35 7.36 -7.53 -8.78
N SER A 36 7.73 -7.03 -9.95
CA SER A 36 8.78 -7.63 -10.80
C SER A 36 10.16 -7.71 -10.14
N TRP A 37 10.44 -6.84 -9.17
CA TRP A 37 11.67 -6.85 -8.37
C TRP A 37 11.63 -7.85 -7.20
N TYR A 38 10.49 -8.48 -6.92
CA TYR A 38 10.34 -9.36 -5.78
C TYR A 38 10.97 -10.73 -6.04
N ILE A 39 11.98 -11.07 -5.24
CA ILE A 39 12.69 -12.35 -5.36
C ILE A 39 11.82 -13.49 -4.82
N LEU A 40 11.57 -14.49 -5.67
CA LEU A 40 10.76 -15.67 -5.36
C LEU A 40 11.55 -16.73 -4.58
N CYS A 41 10.84 -17.69 -4.00
CA CYS A 41 11.41 -18.88 -3.39
C CYS A 41 10.55 -20.11 -3.69
N THR A 42 11.17 -21.23 -4.02
CA THR A 42 10.48 -22.51 -4.25
C THR A 42 11.03 -23.65 -3.38
N ASN A 43 11.84 -23.32 -2.37
CA ASN A 43 12.44 -24.31 -1.48
C ASN A 43 11.39 -24.93 -0.53
N LYS A 44 10.90 -26.13 -0.89
CA LYS A 44 9.88 -26.88 -0.14
C LYS A 44 10.38 -27.44 1.20
N ASP A 45 11.70 -27.50 1.39
CA ASP A 45 12.34 -28.00 2.62
C ASP A 45 12.57 -26.89 3.64
N CYS A 46 12.24 -25.64 3.29
CA CYS A 46 12.35 -24.52 4.22
C CYS A 46 11.31 -24.66 5.36
N PRO A 47 11.73 -24.67 6.64
CA PRO A 47 10.81 -24.79 7.77
C PRO A 47 9.90 -23.56 7.96
N LEU A 48 10.23 -22.43 7.32
CA LEU A 48 9.47 -21.18 7.40
C LEU A 48 8.48 -21.00 6.24
N LYS A 49 8.37 -21.97 5.32
CA LYS A 49 7.67 -21.82 4.04
C LYS A 49 6.20 -21.42 4.18
N ASP A 50 5.48 -21.96 5.15
CA ASP A 50 4.03 -21.75 5.32
C ASP A 50 3.71 -20.31 5.74
N ASN A 51 4.68 -19.60 6.32
CA ASN A 51 4.56 -18.20 6.75
C ASN A 51 5.39 -17.24 5.90
N CYS A 52 5.94 -17.70 4.77
CA CYS A 52 6.87 -16.93 3.94
C CYS A 52 6.21 -16.46 2.64
N LEU A 53 6.09 -15.14 2.45
CA LEU A 53 5.48 -14.55 1.27
C LEU A 53 6.25 -14.87 -0.02
N ARG A 54 7.58 -14.99 0.04
CA ARG A 54 8.41 -15.42 -1.11
C ARG A 54 8.09 -16.83 -1.58
N PHE A 55 7.85 -17.74 -0.62
CA PHE A 55 7.46 -19.10 -0.93
C PHE A 55 6.03 -19.16 -1.45
N LYS A 56 5.11 -18.40 -0.84
CA LYS A 56 3.73 -18.26 -1.31
C LYS A 56 3.68 -17.76 -2.77
N ALA A 57 4.40 -16.69 -3.08
CA ALA A 57 4.50 -16.14 -4.42
C ALA A 57 5.11 -17.14 -5.41
N GLY A 58 6.25 -17.76 -5.06
CA GLY A 58 6.91 -18.74 -5.93
C GLY A 58 6.06 -19.98 -6.18
N SER A 59 5.23 -20.41 -5.22
CA SER A 59 4.34 -21.56 -5.38
C SER A 59 3.09 -21.28 -6.20
N HIS A 60 2.74 -20.01 -6.40
CA HIS A 60 1.62 -19.55 -7.25
C HIS A 60 2.11 -18.91 -8.55
N ALA A 61 3.40 -19.05 -8.88
CA ALA A 61 3.92 -18.63 -10.17
C ALA A 61 3.19 -19.41 -11.29
N PRO A 62 2.73 -18.74 -12.35
CA PRO A 62 2.00 -19.41 -13.42
C PRO A 62 2.95 -20.26 -14.27
N ASP A 63 2.43 -21.31 -14.91
CA ASP A 63 3.22 -22.25 -15.72
C ASP A 63 3.92 -21.59 -16.91
N ASN A 64 3.41 -20.44 -17.38
CA ASN A 64 3.99 -19.66 -18.47
C ASN A 64 5.04 -18.63 -18.00
N LEU A 65 5.41 -18.61 -16.72
CA LEU A 65 6.47 -17.74 -16.21
C LEU A 65 7.84 -18.26 -16.68
N GLU A 66 8.41 -17.62 -17.72
CA GLU A 66 9.68 -18.05 -18.31
C GLU A 66 10.89 -17.81 -17.41
N TYR A 67 10.91 -16.70 -16.66
CA TYR A 67 12.04 -16.34 -15.79
C TYR A 67 11.59 -15.51 -14.58
N ALA A 68 12.31 -15.67 -13.47
CA ALA A 68 12.21 -14.83 -12.28
C ALA A 68 13.49 -14.92 -11.42
N ASN A 69 13.77 -13.88 -10.64
CA ASN A 69 14.80 -13.95 -9.62
C ASN A 69 14.36 -14.91 -8.50
N CYS A 70 15.21 -15.86 -8.13
CA CYS A 70 14.89 -16.88 -7.13
C CYS A 70 16.01 -17.05 -6.09
N ILE A 71 15.61 -17.29 -4.84
CA ILE A 71 16.52 -17.61 -3.76
C ILE A 71 17.02 -19.04 -3.89
N MET A 72 18.34 -19.20 -3.96
CA MET A 72 18.96 -20.52 -3.96
C MET A 72 18.71 -21.26 -2.63
N PRO A 73 18.30 -22.56 -2.64
CA PRO A 73 18.05 -23.33 -1.42
C PRO A 73 19.21 -23.34 -0.42
N LYS A 74 20.46 -23.33 -0.91
CA LYS A 74 21.70 -23.26 -0.11
C LYS A 74 21.83 -22.05 0.81
N THR A 75 20.97 -21.04 0.67
CA THR A 75 20.94 -19.86 1.55
C THR A 75 20.26 -20.13 2.88
N LEU A 76 19.49 -21.22 2.99
CA LEU A 76 18.98 -21.74 4.26
C LEU A 76 20.15 -22.35 5.05
N LYS A 77 20.40 -21.84 6.25
CA LYS A 77 21.47 -22.33 7.14
C LYS A 77 20.89 -22.64 8.50
N ASP A 78 20.99 -23.89 8.96
CA ASP A 78 20.56 -24.34 10.28
C ASP A 78 19.11 -23.92 10.62
N GLY A 79 18.20 -24.04 9.64
CA GLY A 79 16.79 -23.63 9.77
C GLY A 79 16.54 -22.12 9.75
N LYS A 80 17.59 -21.29 9.66
CA LYS A 80 17.50 -19.83 9.55
C LYS A 80 17.54 -19.39 8.09
N CYS A 81 16.62 -18.51 7.73
CA CYS A 81 16.53 -17.95 6.38
C CYS A 81 16.63 -16.42 6.44
N ARG A 82 17.75 -15.86 5.97
CA ARG A 82 17.93 -14.39 5.89
C ARG A 82 16.90 -13.72 4.96
N TRP A 83 16.41 -14.50 4.01
CA TRP A 83 15.43 -14.06 3.01
C TRP A 83 13.98 -14.26 3.45
N PHE A 84 13.73 -14.81 4.63
CA PHE A 84 12.39 -14.98 5.17
C PHE A 84 11.64 -13.65 5.13
N ASP A 85 10.49 -13.65 4.47
CA ASP A 85 9.60 -12.50 4.39
C ASP A 85 8.26 -12.94 4.96
N LYS A 86 7.95 -12.48 6.17
CA LYS A 86 6.74 -12.89 6.87
C LYS A 86 5.52 -12.40 6.09
N ILE A 87 4.57 -13.28 5.83
CA ILE A 87 3.29 -12.89 5.25
C ILE A 87 2.66 -11.80 6.12
N THR A 88 2.56 -10.60 5.54
CA THR A 88 2.03 -9.40 6.18
C THR A 88 1.00 -8.81 5.24
N ILE A 89 -0.16 -8.47 5.78
CA ILE A 89 -1.28 -7.84 5.07
C ILE A 89 -1.43 -6.43 5.65
N ALA A 90 -1.65 -5.44 4.79
CA ALA A 90 -1.90 -4.06 5.18
C ALA A 90 -3.10 -3.49 4.43
N VAL A 91 -3.66 -2.39 4.94
CA VAL A 91 -4.74 -1.67 4.27
C VAL A 91 -4.16 -0.63 3.31
N TRP A 92 -4.41 -0.83 2.03
CA TRP A 92 -4.04 0.07 0.96
C TRP A 92 -5.22 0.95 0.60
N ALA A 93 -4.92 2.17 0.15
CA ALA A 93 -5.92 3.09 -0.36
C ALA A 93 -5.65 3.41 -1.83
N ALA A 94 -6.69 3.62 -2.62
CA ALA A 94 -6.56 4.05 -4.01
C ALA A 94 -7.45 5.26 -4.27
N GLY A 95 -6.90 6.25 -4.96
CA GLY A 95 -7.59 7.48 -5.33
C GLY A 95 -7.72 8.48 -4.17
N PHE A 96 -7.68 9.76 -4.50
CA PHE A 96 -7.95 10.86 -3.57
C PHE A 96 -8.66 12.01 -4.30
N THR A 97 -9.61 11.67 -5.18
CA THR A 97 -10.26 12.64 -6.07
C THR A 97 -10.92 13.80 -5.32
N HIS A 98 -11.37 13.56 -4.09
CA HIS A 98 -12.09 14.50 -3.23
C HIS A 98 -11.20 15.21 -2.18
N LEU A 99 -9.88 15.03 -2.21
CA LEU A 99 -8.96 15.56 -1.19
C LEU A 99 -9.06 17.08 -1.00
N TYR A 100 -9.39 17.81 -2.07
CA TYR A 100 -9.38 19.27 -2.09
C TYR A 100 -10.77 19.90 -2.07
N ASP A 101 -11.84 19.10 -1.95
CA ASP A 101 -13.23 19.59 -2.08
C ASP A 101 -13.58 20.66 -1.02
N ARG A 102 -12.88 20.65 0.12
CA ARG A 102 -13.06 21.58 1.23
C ARG A 102 -11.85 22.49 1.48
N VAL A 103 -10.84 22.44 0.60
CA VAL A 103 -9.64 23.26 0.71
C VAL A 103 -9.91 24.65 0.15
N MET A 104 -9.47 25.69 0.87
CA MET A 104 -9.60 27.08 0.40
C MET A 104 -8.74 27.30 -0.85
N LYS A 105 -9.20 28.20 -1.72
CA LYS A 105 -8.52 28.50 -3.00
C LYS A 105 -7.07 28.95 -2.80
N ASP A 106 -6.80 29.69 -1.73
CA ASP A 106 -5.48 30.26 -1.44
C ASP A 106 -4.46 29.17 -1.06
N ASP A 107 -4.90 28.09 -0.41
CA ASP A 107 -4.03 26.97 -0.02
C ASP A 107 -3.87 25.91 -1.11
N TYR A 108 -4.87 25.78 -2.00
CA TYR A 108 -4.95 24.70 -2.99
C TYR A 108 -3.66 24.52 -3.81
N THR A 109 -3.11 25.62 -4.32
CA THR A 109 -1.95 25.57 -5.22
C THR A 109 -0.72 25.02 -4.50
N GLU A 110 -0.46 25.47 -3.27
CA GLU A 110 0.71 25.06 -2.50
C GLU A 110 0.55 23.64 -1.96
N MET A 111 -0.62 23.28 -1.45
CA MET A 111 -0.91 21.91 -1.01
C MET A 111 -0.76 20.90 -2.16
N ARG A 112 -1.29 21.24 -3.33
CA ARG A 112 -1.17 20.39 -4.53
C ARG A 112 0.30 20.19 -4.92
N LYS A 113 1.12 21.26 -4.91
CA LYS A 113 2.55 21.17 -5.22
C LYS A 113 3.29 20.29 -4.21
N ALA A 114 3.02 20.45 -2.91
CA ALA A 114 3.65 19.67 -1.85
C ALA A 114 3.31 18.18 -1.97
N ILE A 115 2.03 17.82 -2.14
CA ILE A 115 1.62 16.42 -2.35
C ILE A 115 2.19 15.86 -3.65
N THR A 116 2.26 16.67 -4.71
CA THR A 116 2.91 16.25 -5.98
C THR A 116 4.38 15.93 -5.76
N SER A 117 5.10 16.75 -4.98
CA SER A 117 6.51 16.51 -4.66
C SER A 117 6.70 15.27 -3.80
N TYR A 118 5.84 15.08 -2.79
CA TYR A 118 5.83 13.88 -1.95
C TYR A 118 5.63 12.60 -2.78
N LEU A 119 4.68 12.64 -3.73
CA LEU A 119 4.39 11.52 -4.63
C LEU A 119 5.34 11.41 -5.82
N HIS A 120 6.52 12.04 -5.75
CA HIS A 120 7.59 11.95 -6.75
C HIS A 120 7.25 12.50 -8.14
N GLY A 121 6.36 13.50 -8.21
CA GLY A 121 6.13 14.32 -9.40
C GLY A 121 4.74 14.18 -10.03
N THR A 122 4.50 15.01 -11.05
CA THR A 122 3.16 15.21 -11.64
C THR A 122 2.53 13.95 -12.20
N LYS A 123 3.31 13.11 -12.89
CA LYS A 123 2.80 11.86 -13.47
C LYS A 123 2.25 10.94 -12.37
N MET A 124 3.08 10.63 -11.39
CA MET A 124 2.71 9.74 -10.28
C MET A 124 1.57 10.32 -9.45
N TYR A 125 1.58 11.63 -9.19
CA TYR A 125 0.46 12.32 -8.54
C TYR A 125 -0.88 11.98 -9.19
N TYR A 126 -0.97 12.06 -10.53
CA TYR A 126 -2.22 11.79 -11.23
C TYR A 126 -2.57 10.30 -11.28
N GLU A 127 -1.58 9.41 -11.36
CA GLU A 127 -1.80 7.96 -11.24
C GLU A 127 -2.37 7.60 -9.86
N TYR A 128 -1.82 8.15 -8.77
CA TYR A 128 -2.39 7.97 -7.42
C TYR A 128 -3.77 8.62 -7.29
N LYS A 129 -3.96 9.84 -7.81
CA LYS A 129 -5.24 10.55 -7.74
C LYS A 129 -6.37 9.75 -8.40
N ARG A 130 -6.08 9.07 -9.51
CA ARG A 130 -7.05 8.20 -10.23
C ARG A 130 -7.14 6.78 -9.66
N GLY A 131 -6.30 6.41 -8.70
CA GLY A 131 -6.26 5.07 -8.11
C GLY A 131 -5.55 4.01 -8.97
N GLU A 132 -4.77 4.43 -9.98
CA GLU A 132 -3.90 3.53 -10.76
C GLU A 132 -2.66 3.11 -9.95
N ARG A 133 -2.30 3.91 -8.92
CA ARG A 133 -1.34 3.57 -7.88
C ARG A 133 -2.01 3.64 -6.51
N VAL A 134 -1.45 2.87 -5.58
CA VAL A 134 -2.04 2.60 -4.27
C VAL A 134 -1.17 3.16 -3.16
N LEU A 135 -1.78 3.87 -2.22
CA LEU A 135 -1.13 4.51 -1.09
C LEU A 135 -0.99 3.51 0.06
N SER A 136 0.23 3.38 0.57
CA SER A 136 0.48 2.64 1.81
C SER A 136 -0.16 3.34 3.00
N GLU A 137 -0.33 2.65 4.12
CA GLU A 137 -0.80 3.27 5.37
C GLU A 137 0.07 4.47 5.78
N LYS A 138 1.38 4.40 5.52
CA LYS A 138 2.31 5.51 5.77
C LYS A 138 2.00 6.72 4.89
N ASP A 139 1.74 6.51 3.60
CA ASP A 139 1.38 7.60 2.68
C ASP A 139 0.04 8.20 3.04
N GLN A 140 -0.93 7.35 3.41
CA GLN A 140 -2.24 7.78 3.88
C GLN A 140 -2.10 8.68 5.12
N GLN A 141 -1.32 8.26 6.10
CA GLN A 141 -1.10 9.02 7.32
C GLN A 141 -0.35 10.33 7.04
N TRP A 142 0.67 10.31 6.19
CA TRP A 142 1.39 11.51 5.80
C TRP A 142 0.45 12.55 5.17
N ILE A 143 -0.45 12.14 4.27
CA ILE A 143 -1.42 13.04 3.65
C ILE A 143 -2.40 13.60 4.71
N ARG A 144 -2.88 12.77 5.65
CA ARG A 144 -3.76 13.22 6.76
C ARG A 144 -3.07 14.28 7.61
N ASP A 145 -1.84 14.02 8.03
CA ASP A 145 -1.06 14.93 8.86
C ASP A 145 -0.73 16.23 8.12
N PHE A 146 -0.43 16.12 6.82
CA PHE A 146 -0.18 17.27 5.95
C PHE A 146 -1.42 18.17 5.85
N VAL A 147 -2.60 17.62 5.57
CA VAL A 147 -3.85 18.40 5.54
C VAL A 147 -4.11 19.07 6.89
N LYS A 148 -3.91 18.35 8.00
CA LYS A 148 -4.07 18.87 9.35
C LYS A 148 -3.12 20.04 9.65
N SER A 149 -1.90 20.02 9.12
CA SER A 149 -0.93 21.10 9.29
C SER A 149 -1.35 22.43 8.67
N TYR A 150 -2.28 22.42 7.71
CA TYR A 150 -2.90 23.61 7.12
C TYR A 150 -4.13 24.11 7.91
N GLY A 151 -4.43 23.51 9.07
CA GLY A 151 -5.57 23.89 9.93
C GLY A 151 -6.89 23.23 9.55
N TYR A 152 -6.85 22.24 8.66
CA TYR A 152 -8.02 21.49 8.21
C TYR A 152 -8.23 20.22 9.05
N ASP A 153 -9.30 20.19 9.85
CA ASP A 153 -9.56 19.12 10.83
C ASP A 153 -10.67 18.14 10.40
N TRP A 154 -10.96 18.05 9.11
CA TRP A 154 -11.86 17.01 8.60
C TRP A 154 -11.14 15.68 8.45
N GLU A 155 -11.90 14.58 8.50
CA GLU A 155 -11.38 13.27 8.19
C GLU A 155 -11.05 13.17 6.69
N VAL A 156 -9.76 13.07 6.36
CA VAL A 156 -9.32 12.85 4.98
C VAL A 156 -9.68 11.43 4.56
N GLU A 157 -10.55 11.27 3.56
CA GLU A 157 -10.90 9.96 3.02
C GLU A 157 -10.31 9.75 1.62
N PHE A 158 -9.94 8.49 1.35
CA PHE A 158 -9.50 8.04 0.02
C PHE A 158 -10.65 7.40 -0.76
N ASP A 159 -10.47 7.21 -2.06
CA ASP A 159 -11.57 6.80 -2.94
C ASP A 159 -11.99 5.35 -2.71
N SER A 160 -11.06 4.48 -2.32
CA SER A 160 -11.33 3.09 -1.91
C SER A 160 -10.23 2.55 -0.99
N TYR A 161 -10.56 1.47 -0.27
CA TYR A 161 -9.65 0.76 0.63
C TYR A 161 -9.73 -0.75 0.40
N PHE A 162 -8.59 -1.43 0.49
CA PHE A 162 -8.51 -2.88 0.36
C PHE A 162 -7.28 -3.44 1.07
N GLU A 163 -7.36 -4.70 1.47
CA GLU A 163 -6.23 -5.44 2.04
C GLU A 163 -5.39 -6.07 0.92
N ASP A 164 -4.07 -5.99 1.05
CA ASP A 164 -3.14 -6.69 0.15
C ASP A 164 -1.81 -6.99 0.85
N TYR A 165 -1.00 -7.85 0.23
CA TYR A 165 0.30 -8.25 0.77
C TYR A 165 1.31 -7.11 0.76
N VAL A 166 2.13 -7.05 1.81
CA VAL A 166 3.29 -6.16 1.90
C VAL A 166 4.54 -6.90 1.42
N TYR A 167 5.01 -6.54 0.23
CA TYR A 167 6.23 -7.11 -0.35
C TYR A 167 7.47 -6.38 0.20
N GLN A 168 8.34 -7.09 0.92
CA GLN A 168 9.56 -6.47 1.44
C GLN A 168 10.69 -6.53 0.41
N PHE A 169 11.21 -5.35 0.06
CA PHE A 169 12.50 -5.24 -0.60
C PHE A 169 13.60 -5.62 0.40
N LYS A 170 14.38 -6.64 0.06
CA LYS A 170 15.60 -7.01 0.80
C LYS A 170 16.77 -6.75 -0.12
N PRO A 171 17.58 -5.70 0.12
CA PRO A 171 18.76 -5.47 -0.70
C PRO A 171 19.68 -6.69 -0.60
N GLU A 172 20.30 -7.03 -1.72
CA GLU A 172 21.50 -7.86 -1.68
C GLU A 172 22.51 -7.14 -0.81
N THR A 173 22.98 -7.80 0.25
CA THR A 173 24.04 -7.30 1.14
C THR A 173 25.14 -6.59 0.36
N GLU A 174 25.64 -5.45 0.85
CA GLU A 174 26.66 -4.54 0.28
C GLU A 174 28.02 -5.19 -0.09
N SER A 175 28.02 -6.27 -0.87
CA SER A 175 29.21 -6.95 -1.39
C SER A 175 29.19 -6.86 -2.90
N GLY A 176 29.33 -5.63 -3.40
CA GLY A 176 29.31 -5.38 -4.85
C GLY A 176 29.27 -3.90 -5.20
N LYS A 177 30.19 -3.09 -4.64
CA LYS A 177 30.62 -1.90 -5.38
C LYS A 177 31.12 -2.42 -6.73
N ARG A 178 30.35 -2.17 -7.80
CA ARG A 178 30.91 -2.19 -9.15
C ARG A 178 32.05 -1.18 -9.11
N SER A 179 33.28 -1.67 -9.15
CA SER A 179 34.42 -0.87 -9.56
C SER A 179 34.09 -0.34 -10.95
N GLU A 180 33.84 0.96 -11.03
CA GLU A 180 34.04 1.73 -12.26
C GLU A 180 35.49 1.63 -12.72
#